data_AF-A0A2P2DHL7-F1
#
_entry.id   AF-A0A2P2DHL7-F1
#
_cell.length_a   1.000
_cell.length_b   1.000
_cell.length_c   1.000
_cell.angle_alpha   90.00
_cell.angle_beta   90.00
_cell.angle_gamma   90.00
#
_symmetry.space_group_name_H-M   'P 1'
#
loop_
_entity.id
_entity.type
_entity.pdbx_description
1 polymer ?
#
loop_
_entity_poly.entity_id
_entity_poly.type
_entity_poly.pdbx_seq_one_letter_code
_entity_poly.pdbx_strand_id
1 'polypeptide(L)'
;MKSLLFRLAGIFSAEIGSELYLKLKEETLSPSLFCLDFTEVTEVTEVGWEFLRKMAERCKETGSKLAGFGLKSEVPSEQNAFFSFFSEEAECIHHLESFYIGDTPANELTPKSPQEGKTIHCPECQTLLRFKQMGDHLCPNCQSKFFVNQKGWVSTYERLL
;
A
#
# COMPACT_ATOMS: atom_id res chain seq x y z
N MET A 1 5.23 -7.54 1.82
CA MET A 1 5.39 -6.07 1.93
C MET A 1 5.93 -5.79 3.31
N LYS A 2 7.10 -5.14 3.43
CA LYS A 2 7.67 -4.79 4.74
C LYS A 2 7.15 -3.42 5.17
N SER A 3 7.04 -3.18 6.47
CA SER A 3 6.78 -1.86 7.05
C SER A 3 8.02 -1.38 7.79
N LEU A 4 8.45 -0.16 7.51
CA LEU A 4 9.69 0.42 8.03
C LEU A 4 9.39 1.81 8.61
N LEU A 5 9.78 2.02 9.86
CA LEU A 5 9.69 3.30 10.56
C LEU A 5 11.08 3.93 10.65
N PHE A 6 11.23 5.15 10.12
CA PHE A 6 12.45 5.94 10.21
C PHE A 6 12.22 7.12 11.15
N ARG A 7 12.98 7.15 12.26
CA ARG A 7 12.98 8.28 13.20
C ARG A 7 14.04 9.29 12.81
N LEU A 8 13.58 10.49 12.49
CA LEU A 8 14.42 11.60 12.03
C LEU A 8 14.55 12.62 13.16
N ALA A 9 15.73 13.24 13.27
CA ALA A 9 16.01 14.24 14.30
C ALA A 9 16.91 15.35 13.76
N GLY A 10 16.77 16.56 14.31
CA GLY A 10 17.57 17.73 13.93
C GLY A 10 17.06 18.43 12.68
N ILE A 11 17.96 18.90 11.82
CA ILE A 11 17.60 19.60 10.58
C ILE A 11 17.58 18.60 9.43
N PHE A 12 16.42 18.38 8.82
CA PHE A 12 16.31 17.52 7.64
C PHE A 12 16.89 18.23 6.41
N SER A 13 18.16 17.95 6.15
CA SER A 13 18.99 18.59 5.14
C SER A 13 19.35 17.64 3.99
N ALA A 14 20.24 18.08 3.09
CA ALA A 14 20.76 17.25 2.02
C ALA A 14 21.46 15.98 2.52
N GLU A 15 22.15 16.06 3.66
CA GLU A 15 22.91 14.93 4.24
C GLU A 15 21.95 13.81 4.65
N ILE A 16 21.03 14.12 5.58
CA ILE A 16 20.01 13.17 6.07
C ILE A 16 19.11 12.70 4.93
N GLY A 17 18.68 13.63 4.05
CA GLY A 17 17.82 13.31 2.91
C GLY A 17 18.47 12.32 1.93
N SER A 18 19.78 12.48 1.67
CA SER A 18 20.53 11.58 0.79
C SER A 18 20.71 10.19 1.38
N GLU A 19 21.04 10.11 2.68
CA GLU A 19 21.23 8.84 3.39
C GLU A 19 19.90 8.06 3.44
N LEU A 20 18.81 8.75 3.78
CA LEU A 20 17.48 8.15 3.83
C LEU A 20 17.04 7.66 2.44
N TYR A 21 17.28 8.45 1.39
CA TYR A 21 16.96 8.06 0.03
C TYR A 21 17.71 6.79 -0.42
N LEU A 22 18.99 6.66 -0.07
CA LEU A 22 19.77 5.45 -0.37
C LEU A 22 19.22 4.22 0.37
N LYS A 23 18.95 4.34 1.68
CA LYS A 23 18.32 3.27 2.47
C LYS A 23 16.97 2.84 1.88
N LEU A 24 16.16 3.81 1.47
CA LEU A 24 14.88 3.53 0.81
C LEU A 24 15.09 2.75 -0.48
N LYS A 25 16.06 3.15 -1.32
CA LYS A 25 16.36 2.43 -2.57
C LYS A 25 16.76 0.98 -2.34
N GLU A 26 17.57 0.70 -1.32
CA GLU A 26 17.99 -0.66 -0.96
C GLU A 26 16.78 -1.53 -0.58
N GLU A 27 15.80 -0.98 0.14
CA GLU A 27 14.59 -1.70 0.57
C GLU A 27 13.48 -1.76 -0.50
N THR A 28 13.60 -1.01 -1.60
CA THR A 28 12.61 -1.01 -2.71
C THR A 28 12.74 -2.18 -3.70
N LEU A 29 13.57 -3.19 -3.42
CA LEU A 29 13.60 -4.43 -4.20
C LEU A 29 12.26 -5.19 -4.16
N SER A 30 11.41 -4.87 -3.19
CA SER A 30 10.01 -5.30 -3.11
C SER A 30 9.15 -4.15 -2.57
N PRO A 31 7.83 -4.13 -2.85
CA PRO A 31 6.94 -3.12 -2.30
C PRO A 31 7.01 -3.07 -0.76
N SER A 32 7.20 -1.88 -0.21
CA SER A 32 7.32 -1.61 1.22
C SER A 32 6.54 -0.36 1.64
N LEU A 33 6.18 -0.27 2.92
CA LEU A 33 5.56 0.89 3.55
C LEU A 33 6.62 1.61 4.38
N PHE A 34 6.82 2.89 4.10
CA PHE A 34 7.79 3.73 4.76
C PHE A 34 7.07 4.81 5.57
N CYS A 35 7.25 4.78 6.88
CA CYS A 35 6.73 5.76 7.81
C CYS A 35 7.90 6.64 8.31
N LEU A 36 7.82 7.95 8.09
CA LEU A 36 8.85 8.91 8.51
C LEU A 36 8.37 9.70 9.73
N ASP A 37 9.07 9.57 10.85
CA ASP A 37 8.82 10.32 12.08
C ASP A 37 9.68 11.59 12.11
N PHE A 38 9.01 12.75 12.06
CA PHE A 38 9.61 14.09 12.10
C PHE A 38 9.47 14.78 13.47
N THR A 39 9.04 14.07 14.53
CA THR A 39 8.76 14.66 15.84
C THR A 39 9.98 15.39 16.44
N GLU A 40 11.17 14.86 16.21
CA GLU A 40 12.45 15.43 16.65
C GLU A 40 13.13 16.29 15.57
N VAL A 41 12.46 16.52 14.43
CA VAL A 41 12.95 17.40 13.37
C VAL A 41 12.54 18.84 13.68
N THR A 42 13.53 19.74 13.67
CA THR A 42 13.34 21.16 13.96
C THR A 42 13.02 21.97 12.71
N GLU A 43 13.57 21.57 11.57
CA GLU A 43 13.46 22.27 10.29
C GLU A 43 13.67 21.29 9.14
N VAL A 44 13.00 21.53 8.01
CA VAL A 44 13.24 20.85 6.73
C VAL A 44 13.71 21.89 5.72
N THR A 45 14.94 21.73 5.24
CA THR A 45 15.51 22.67 4.25
C THR A 45 14.89 22.47 2.88
N GLU A 46 15.07 23.44 1.97
CA GLU A 46 14.62 23.33 0.57
C GLU A 46 15.13 22.04 -0.11
N VAL A 47 16.41 21.73 0.08
CA VAL A 47 17.02 20.50 -0.46
C VAL A 47 16.46 19.25 0.23
N GLY A 48 16.14 19.32 1.53
CA GLY A 48 15.44 18.25 2.24
C GLY A 48 14.07 17.94 1.62
N TRP A 49 13.30 18.97 1.28
CA TRP A 49 12.02 18.82 0.58
C TRP A 49 12.17 18.18 -0.80
N GLU A 50 13.22 18.53 -1.56
CA GLU A 50 13.50 17.86 -2.84
C GLU A 50 13.76 16.36 -2.66
N PHE A 51 14.47 15.95 -1.60
CA PHE A 51 14.68 14.54 -1.31
C PHE A 51 13.38 13.81 -0.97
N LEU A 52 12.47 14.43 -0.19
CA LEU A 52 11.15 13.85 0.09
C LEU A 52 10.33 13.64 -1.19
N ARG A 53 10.40 14.59 -2.13
CA ARG A 53 9.75 14.45 -3.44
C ARG A 53 10.34 13.30 -4.25
N LYS A 54 11.67 13.21 -4.34
CA LYS A 54 12.37 12.10 -5.02
C LYS A 54 12.04 10.74 -4.40
N MET A 55 11.93 10.67 -3.07
CA MET A 55 11.51 9.45 -2.37
C MET A 55 10.07 9.06 -2.72
N ALA A 56 9.14 10.02 -2.72
CA ALA A 56 7.74 9.77 -3.07
C ALA A 56 7.58 9.28 -4.51
N GLU A 57 8.28 9.90 -5.47
CA GLU A 57 8.32 9.45 -6.86
C GLU A 57 8.85 8.02 -6.99
N ARG A 58 9.96 7.72 -6.31
CA ARG A 58 10.54 6.37 -6.31
C ARG A 58 9.59 5.32 -5.71
N CYS A 59 8.83 5.69 -4.68
CA CYS A 59 7.83 4.81 -4.09
C CYS A 59 6.71 4.48 -5.09
N LYS A 60 6.26 5.46 -5.89
CA LYS A 60 5.27 5.23 -6.95
C LYS A 60 5.75 4.22 -7.99
N GLU A 61 7.01 4.31 -8.43
CA GLU A 61 7.60 3.38 -9.40
C GLU A 61 7.67 1.94 -8.91
N THR A 62 7.91 1.76 -7.61
CA THR A 62 8.19 0.45 -6.99
C THR A 62 6.96 -0.19 -6.34
N GLY A 63 5.82 0.52 -6.35
CA GLY A 63 4.60 0.11 -5.64
C GLY A 63 4.69 0.27 -4.12
N SER A 64 5.75 0.88 -3.61
CA SER A 64 5.93 1.23 -2.20
C SER A 64 5.07 2.44 -1.82
N LYS A 65 4.85 2.65 -0.53
CA LYS A 65 4.14 3.81 0.01
C LYS A 65 5.00 4.53 1.03
N LEU A 66 4.82 5.84 1.10
CA LEU A 66 5.61 6.74 1.93
C LEU A 66 4.69 7.80 2.51
N ALA A 67 4.78 8.00 3.82
CA ALA A 67 4.10 9.04 4.55
C ALA A 67 4.93 9.45 5.77
N GLY A 68 4.62 10.59 6.37
CA GLY A 68 5.32 11.08 7.54
C GLY A 68 4.39 11.75 8.55
N PHE A 69 4.89 11.91 9.78
CA PHE A 69 4.14 12.56 10.85
C PHE A 69 5.02 13.39 11.78
N GLY A 70 4.41 14.21 12.63
CA GLY A 70 5.09 14.91 13.72
C GLY A 70 5.89 16.14 13.30
N LEU A 71 5.76 16.60 12.05
CA LEU A 71 6.45 17.79 11.58
C LEU A 71 5.86 19.06 12.24
N LYS A 72 6.70 19.82 12.92
CA LYS A 72 6.30 21.05 13.64
C LYS A 72 6.17 22.29 12.73
N SER A 73 6.85 22.28 11.59
CA SER A 73 6.81 23.35 10.59
C SER A 73 5.66 23.15 9.61
N GLU A 74 5.16 24.25 9.04
CA GLU A 74 4.18 24.16 7.96
C GLU A 74 4.74 23.40 6.76
N VAL A 75 3.95 22.45 6.25
CA VAL A 75 4.26 21.74 5.00
C VAL A 75 3.93 22.67 3.83
N PRO A 76 4.88 22.99 2.94
CA PRO A 76 4.60 23.80 1.77
C PRO A 76 3.49 23.15 0.93
N SER A 77 2.52 23.94 0.47
CA SER A 77 1.34 23.46 -0.25
C SER A 77 1.67 22.60 -1.47
N GLU A 78 2.79 22.89 -2.15
CA GLU A 78 3.31 22.12 -3.28
C GLU A 78 3.70 20.69 -2.91
N GLN A 79 4.10 20.43 -1.66
CA GLN A 79 4.55 19.12 -1.19
C GLN A 79 3.38 18.20 -0.83
N ASN A 80 2.22 18.76 -0.46
CA ASN A 80 0.99 17.99 -0.19
C ASN A 80 0.50 17.20 -1.40
N ALA A 81 0.89 17.58 -2.62
CA ALA A 81 0.56 16.84 -3.83
C ALA A 81 1.35 15.53 -3.98
N PHE A 82 2.50 15.40 -3.30
CA PHE A 82 3.43 14.29 -3.48
C PHE A 82 3.60 13.44 -2.22
N PHE A 83 3.43 14.04 -1.04
CA PHE A 83 3.74 13.41 0.23
C PHE A 83 2.65 13.73 1.25
N SER A 84 2.15 12.69 1.92
CA SER A 84 1.12 12.82 2.96
C SER A 84 1.77 12.99 4.33
N PHE A 85 1.43 14.10 5.00
CA PHE A 85 1.82 14.37 6.38
C PHE A 85 0.63 14.25 7.33
N PHE A 86 0.89 13.69 8.50
CA PHE A 86 -0.09 13.49 9.58
C PHE A 86 0.41 14.14 10.86
N SER A 87 -0.51 14.41 11.78
CA SER A 87 -0.14 14.97 13.10
C SER A 87 0.41 13.86 14.00
N GLU A 88 -0.20 12.68 13.96
CA GLU A 88 0.09 11.58 14.87
C GLU A 88 0.64 10.33 14.14
N GLU A 89 1.44 9.55 14.87
CA GLU A 89 1.99 8.27 14.39
C GLU A 89 0.88 7.31 13.97
N ALA A 90 -0.19 7.21 14.79
CA ALA A 90 -1.28 6.28 14.56
C ALA A 90 -2.03 6.57 13.26
N GLU A 91 -2.27 7.85 12.93
CA GLU A 91 -2.93 8.26 11.69
C GLU A 91 -2.06 7.93 10.47
N CYS A 92 -0.75 8.18 10.57
CA CYS A 92 0.21 7.89 9.50
C CYS A 92 0.30 6.38 9.22
N ILE A 93 0.42 5.57 10.28
CA ILE A 93 0.43 4.12 10.16
C ILE A 93 -0.87 3.63 9.57
N HIS A 94 -2.02 4.06 10.08
CA HIS A 94 -3.32 3.67 9.56
C HIS A 94 -3.50 4.06 8.08
N HIS A 95 -3.01 5.23 7.67
CA HIS A 95 -2.99 5.64 6.26
C HIS A 95 -2.12 4.70 5.41
N LEU A 96 -0.89 4.40 5.84
CA LEU A 96 0.01 3.50 5.12
C LEU A 96 -0.55 2.07 5.04
N GLU A 97 -1.13 1.58 6.14
CA GLU A 97 -1.79 0.28 6.22
C GLU A 97 -3.10 0.24 5.43
N SER A 98 -3.78 1.36 5.19
CA SER A 98 -4.93 1.37 4.28
C SER A 98 -4.55 0.91 2.86
N PHE A 99 -3.28 1.08 2.45
CA PHE A 99 -2.76 0.54 1.20
C PHE A 99 -2.31 -0.93 1.31
N TYR A 100 -2.15 -1.44 2.53
CA TYR A 100 -2.02 -2.87 2.84
C TYR A 100 -3.39 -3.56 2.78
N ILE A 101 -4.46 -2.85 3.15
CA ILE A 101 -5.83 -3.33 3.16
C ILE A 101 -6.41 -3.32 1.74
N GLY A 102 -6.12 -4.39 1.00
CA GLY A 102 -7.23 -5.10 0.38
C GLY A 102 -7.80 -6.04 1.44
N ASP A 103 -9.00 -5.76 1.94
CA ASP A 103 -9.83 -6.52 2.92
C ASP A 103 -10.15 -5.71 4.18
N THR A 104 -11.15 -4.85 4.06
CA THR A 104 -11.88 -4.28 5.19
C THR A 104 -12.17 -5.34 6.26
N PRO A 105 -11.94 -5.05 7.55
CA PRO A 105 -12.45 -5.88 8.63
C PRO A 105 -13.99 -5.91 8.59
N ALA A 106 -14.54 -7.10 8.82
CA ALA A 106 -15.96 -7.45 8.60
C ALA A 106 -17.00 -6.75 9.52
N ASN A 107 -16.67 -5.66 10.20
CA ASN A 107 -17.49 -5.17 11.32
C ASN A 107 -18.16 -3.79 11.17
N GLU A 108 -18.07 -3.11 10.03
CA GLU A 108 -18.88 -1.91 9.83
C GLU A 108 -20.00 -2.16 8.80
N LEU A 109 -21.11 -2.63 9.37
CA LEU A 109 -22.42 -2.72 8.75
C LEU A 109 -22.90 -1.34 8.30
N THR A 110 -23.01 -1.11 6.99
CA THR A 110 -24.25 -0.53 6.44
C THR A 110 -24.38 -0.90 4.94
N PRO A 111 -25.58 -1.31 4.49
CA PRO A 111 -25.74 -2.02 3.23
C PRO A 111 -26.00 -1.05 2.08
N LYS A 112 -25.17 -1.14 1.03
CA LYS A 112 -25.59 -0.78 -0.33
C LYS A 112 -25.21 -1.91 -1.28
N SER A 113 -26.07 -2.90 -1.35
CA SER A 113 -26.18 -3.77 -2.53
C SER A 113 -26.94 -3.01 -3.64
N PRO A 114 -26.98 -3.48 -4.91
CA PRO A 114 -26.21 -4.56 -5.53
C PRO A 114 -25.73 -4.24 -6.98
N GLN A 115 -25.08 -5.21 -7.63
CA GLN A 115 -25.03 -5.44 -9.09
C GLN A 115 -23.84 -4.90 -9.90
N GLU A 116 -22.71 -5.61 -9.87
CA GLU A 116 -21.99 -5.97 -11.09
C GLU A 116 -21.29 -7.31 -10.84
N GLY A 117 -21.68 -8.35 -11.57
CA GLY A 117 -21.15 -9.71 -11.38
C GLY A 117 -19.67 -9.73 -11.75
N LYS A 118 -18.79 -10.00 -10.77
CA LYS A 118 -17.35 -10.14 -11.02
C LYS A 118 -17.09 -11.33 -11.95
N THR A 119 -16.22 -11.15 -12.93
CA THR A 119 -15.81 -12.20 -13.86
C THR A 119 -14.44 -12.76 -13.47
N ILE A 120 -14.28 -14.08 -13.59
CA ILE A 120 -13.05 -14.83 -13.32
C ILE A 120 -12.71 -15.74 -14.48
N HIS A 121 -11.44 -16.08 -14.62
CA HIS A 121 -11.01 -17.10 -15.55
C HIS A 121 -10.88 -18.44 -14.82
N CYS A 122 -11.41 -19.51 -15.42
CA CYS A 122 -11.14 -20.86 -14.94
C CYS A 122 -9.62 -21.14 -15.00
N PRO A 123 -9.01 -21.71 -13.95
CA PRO A 123 -7.56 -21.91 -13.92
C PRO A 123 -7.11 -23.00 -14.91
N GLU A 124 -8.00 -23.94 -15.27
CA GLU A 124 -7.69 -25.04 -16.18
C GLU A 124 -7.91 -24.68 -17.65
N CYS A 125 -9.07 -24.12 -17.99
CA CYS A 125 -9.46 -23.89 -19.39
C CYS A 125 -9.56 -22.41 -19.78
N GLN A 126 -9.19 -21.49 -18.87
CA GLN A 126 -9.22 -20.03 -19.05
C GLN A 126 -10.57 -19.43 -19.46
N THR A 127 -11.64 -20.24 -19.45
CA THR A 127 -12.99 -19.80 -19.79
C THR A 127 -13.43 -18.70 -18.82
N LEU A 128 -13.96 -17.61 -19.36
CA LEU A 128 -14.49 -16.50 -18.58
C LEU A 128 -15.83 -16.88 -17.94
N LEU A 129 -15.88 -16.86 -16.61
CA LEU A 129 -17.03 -17.24 -15.80
C LEU A 129 -17.49 -16.04 -14.97
N ARG A 130 -18.80 -15.84 -14.85
CA ARG A 130 -19.37 -14.86 -13.92
C ARG A 130 -19.63 -15.53 -12.58
N PHE A 131 -19.01 -15.05 -11.51
CA PHE A 131 -19.23 -15.59 -10.17
C PHE A 131 -19.93 -14.54 -9.29
N LYS A 132 -20.89 -15.00 -8.48
CA LYS A 132 -21.71 -14.14 -7.62
C LYS A 132 -21.30 -14.20 -6.15
N GLN A 133 -20.66 -15.29 -5.72
CA GLN A 133 -20.36 -15.58 -4.32
C GLN A 133 -18.99 -16.27 -4.22
N MET A 134 -18.26 -16.03 -3.12
CA MET A 134 -17.02 -16.74 -2.82
C MET A 134 -17.30 -18.23 -2.53
N GLY A 135 -16.28 -19.08 -2.63
CA GLY A 135 -16.38 -20.50 -2.27
C GLY A 135 -15.93 -21.44 -3.39
N ASP A 136 -16.43 -22.67 -3.34
CA ASP A 136 -16.15 -23.70 -4.34
C ASP A 136 -16.96 -23.46 -5.60
N HIS A 137 -16.27 -23.32 -6.73
CA HIS A 137 -16.87 -23.19 -8.04
C HIS A 137 -16.48 -24.36 -8.92
N LEU A 138 -17.44 -24.83 -9.71
CA LEU A 138 -17.24 -25.84 -10.74
C LEU A 138 -17.28 -25.16 -12.10
N CYS A 139 -16.24 -25.36 -12.92
CA CYS A 139 -16.26 -24.85 -14.29
C CYS A 139 -17.33 -25.60 -15.11
N PRO A 140 -18.30 -24.92 -15.74
CA PRO A 140 -19.25 -25.59 -16.63
C PRO A 140 -18.59 -26.16 -17.90
N ASN A 141 -17.42 -25.63 -18.30
CA ASN A 141 -16.73 -26.04 -19.52
C ASN A 141 -15.81 -27.25 -19.31
N CYS A 142 -14.95 -27.23 -18.28
CA CYS A 142 -14.00 -28.32 -18.02
C CYS A 142 -14.30 -29.15 -16.78
N GLN A 143 -15.39 -28.84 -16.05
CA GLN A 143 -15.78 -29.51 -14.80
C GLN A 143 -14.71 -29.53 -13.70
N SER A 144 -13.68 -28.67 -13.81
CA SER A 144 -12.69 -28.51 -12.75
C SER A 144 -13.28 -27.77 -11.57
N LYS A 145 -12.94 -28.23 -10.36
CA LYS A 145 -13.31 -27.58 -9.09
C LYS A 145 -12.20 -26.65 -8.66
N PHE A 146 -12.54 -25.40 -8.39
CA PHE A 146 -11.59 -24.38 -7.96
C PHE A 146 -12.25 -23.46 -6.93
N PHE A 147 -11.44 -22.92 -6.02
CA PHE A 147 -11.92 -22.00 -5.00
C PHE A 147 -11.80 -20.57 -5.50
N VAL A 148 -12.82 -19.75 -5.23
CA VAL A 148 -12.82 -18.32 -5.55
C VAL A 148 -12.92 -17.52 -4.27
N ASN A 149 -11.92 -16.68 -4.01
CA ASN A 149 -11.90 -15.83 -2.83
C ASN A 149 -12.76 -14.56 -3.04
N GLN A 150 -12.94 -13.76 -1.97
CA GLN A 150 -13.73 -12.52 -2.01
C GLN A 150 -13.19 -11.47 -3.01
N LYS A 151 -11.89 -11.53 -3.30
CA LYS A 151 -11.20 -10.68 -4.26
C LYS A 151 -11.34 -11.16 -5.71
N GLY A 152 -11.91 -12.34 -5.95
CA GLY A 152 -12.05 -12.95 -7.28
C GLY A 152 -10.79 -13.65 -7.78
N TRP A 153 -9.83 -13.93 -6.91
CA TRP A 153 -8.71 -14.80 -7.25
C TRP A 153 -9.13 -16.25 -7.17
N VAL A 154 -8.59 -17.02 -8.10
CA VAL A 154 -8.92 -18.42 -8.28
C VAL A 154 -7.74 -19.26 -7.83
N SER A 155 -7.97 -20.17 -6.88
CA SER A 155 -7.00 -21.16 -6.44
C SER A 155 -7.44 -22.55 -6.89
N THR A 156 -6.56 -23.28 -7.56
CA THR A 156 -6.75 -24.70 -7.80
C THR A 156 -6.69 -25.43 -6.46
N TYR A 157 -7.62 -26.36 -6.23
CA TYR A 157 -7.43 -27.35 -5.17
C TYR A 157 -6.32 -28.29 -5.64
N GLU A 158 -5.06 -27.96 -5.35
CA GLU A 158 -4.00 -28.96 -5.44
C GLU A 158 -4.31 -30.06 -4.42
N ARG A 159 -4.86 -31.18 -4.90
CA ARG A 159 -4.78 -32.43 -4.16
C ARG A 159 -3.31 -32.81 -4.11
N LEU A 160 -2.67 -32.57 -2.97
CA LEU A 160 -1.51 -33.35 -2.58
C LEU A 160 -1.97 -34.82 -2.51
N LEU A 161 -1.55 -35.61 -3.51
CA LEU A 161 -1.57 -37.07 -3.47
C LEU A 161 -0.32 -37.56 -2.74
#